data_AF-A0A0N0V2V3-F1
#
_entry.id   AF-A0A0N0V2V3-F1
#
_cell.length_a   1.000
_cell.length_b   1.000
_cell.length_c   1.000
_cell.angle_alpha   90.00
_cell.angle_beta   90.00
_cell.angle_gamma   90.00
#
_symmetry.space_group_name_H-M   'P 1'
#
loop_
_entity.id
_entity.type
_entity.pdbx_description
1 polymer ?
#
loop_
_entity_poly.entity_id
_entity_poly.type
_entity_poly.pdbx_seq_one_letter_code
_entity_poly.pdbx_strand_id
1 'polypeptide(L)'
;MGKIFIDGTKLMHHPDVLAKWKASEFFYPLHVEISPTSACNHRCILCCVDYLKHHPQFLSKKNLIDLVTSFAKIGVKSFLLAGEGEPLLNKHVAE
;
A
#
# COMPACT_ATOMS: atom_id res chain seq x y z
N MET A 1 13.56 -22.37 16.11
CA MET A 1 12.47 -21.47 15.67
C MET A 1 11.88 -20.79 16.90
N GLY A 2 11.76 -19.46 16.88
CA GLY A 2 11.12 -18.72 17.97
C GLY A 2 9.65 -19.11 18.13
N LYS A 3 9.09 -18.87 19.32
CA LYS A 3 7.70 -19.17 19.69
C LYS A 3 6.67 -18.36 18.86
N ILE A 4 7.13 -17.38 18.11
CA ILE A 4 6.35 -16.49 17.25
C ILE A 4 7.05 -16.47 15.88
N PHE A 5 6.29 -16.73 14.81
CA PHE A 5 6.76 -16.63 13.42
C PHE A 5 6.63 -15.17 12.98
N ILE A 6 7.71 -14.41 13.13
CA ILE A 6 7.76 -12.97 12.81
C ILE A 6 8.41 -12.76 11.44
N ASP A 7 9.27 -13.68 11.03
CA ASP A 7 10.00 -13.73 9.78
C ASP A 7 9.29 -14.64 8.77
N GLY A 8 8.77 -14.06 7.68
CA GLY A 8 8.16 -14.82 6.60
C GLY A 8 6.95 -14.13 5.97
N THR A 9 6.33 -14.82 5.02
CA THR A 9 5.10 -14.35 4.39
C THR A 9 3.90 -14.49 5.33
N LYS A 10 3.10 -13.43 5.44
CA LYS A 10 1.85 -13.45 6.20
C LYS A 10 0.73 -14.19 5.45
N LEU A 11 0.94 -14.61 4.19
CA LEU A 11 -0.05 -15.32 3.38
C LEU A 11 -0.54 -16.62 4.03
N MET A 12 0.30 -17.28 4.83
CA MET A 12 -0.06 -18.52 5.53
C MET A 12 -1.20 -18.33 6.55
N HIS A 13 -1.46 -17.09 6.98
CA HIS A 13 -2.59 -16.75 7.84
C HIS A 13 -3.90 -16.51 7.09
N HIS A 14 -3.88 -16.60 5.75
CA HIS A 14 -5.03 -16.36 4.86
C HIS A 14 -5.22 -17.53 3.86
N PRO A 15 -5.38 -18.78 4.34
CA PRO A 15 -5.46 -19.96 3.48
C PRO A 15 -6.69 -19.96 2.55
N ASP A 16 -7.78 -19.30 2.95
CA ASP A 16 -9.00 -19.13 2.17
C ASP A 16 -8.78 -18.27 0.92
N VAL A 17 -8.07 -17.15 1.06
CA VAL A 17 -7.70 -16.29 -0.06
C VAL A 17 -6.71 -16.98 -0.98
N LEU A 18 -5.75 -17.72 -0.42
CA LEU A 18 -4.79 -18.50 -1.20
C LEU A 18 -5.47 -19.59 -2.04
N ALA A 19 -6.47 -20.27 -1.47
CA ALA A 19 -7.26 -21.28 -2.17
C ALA A 19 -8.03 -20.67 -3.34
N LYS A 20 -8.71 -19.54 -3.13
CA LYS A 20 -9.41 -18.80 -4.19
C LYS A 20 -8.47 -18.37 -5.32
N TRP A 21 -7.32 -17.78 -4.96
CA TRP A 21 -6.30 -17.38 -5.93
C TRP A 21 -5.83 -18.57 -6.78
N LYS A 22 -5.53 -19.71 -6.13
CA LYS A 22 -5.11 -20.93 -6.83
C LYS A 22 -6.19 -21.49 -7.76
N ALA A 23 -7.46 -21.31 -7.41
CA ALA A 23 -8.61 -21.70 -8.22
C ALA A 23 -8.95 -20.68 -9.33
N SER A 24 -8.20 -19.58 -9.46
CA SER A 24 -8.55 -18.45 -10.34
C SER A 24 -9.93 -17.85 -10.06
N GLU A 25 -10.40 -17.98 -8.82
CA GLU A 25 -11.63 -17.34 -8.35
C GLU A 25 -11.36 -15.88 -7.99
N PHE A 26 -12.42 -15.08 -7.96
CA PHE A 26 -12.32 -13.69 -7.54
C PHE A 26 -12.01 -13.58 -6.04
N PHE A 27 -11.06 -12.72 -5.68
CA PHE A 27 -10.74 -12.35 -4.31
C PHE A 27 -10.28 -10.88 -4.24
N TYR A 28 -10.50 -10.25 -3.09
CA TYR A 28 -9.98 -8.90 -2.82
C TYR A 28 -8.53 -8.96 -2.33
N PRO A 29 -7.72 -7.91 -2.56
CA PRO A 29 -6.34 -7.87 -2.09
C PRO A 29 -6.27 -7.92 -0.55
N LEU A 30 -5.24 -8.58 -0.02
CA LEU A 30 -4.95 -8.60 1.41
C LEU A 30 -4.09 -7.41 1.86
N HIS A 31 -3.25 -6.91 0.96
CA HIS A 31 -2.32 -5.80 1.17
C HIS A 31 -2.42 -4.84 -0.01
N VAL A 32 -2.42 -3.54 0.27
CA VAL A 32 -2.49 -2.48 -0.74
C VAL A 32 -1.41 -1.44 -0.48
N GLU A 33 -0.76 -0.95 -1.53
CA GLU A 33 0.12 0.21 -1.46
C GLU A 33 -0.63 1.46 -1.95
N ILE A 34 -0.51 2.56 -1.21
CA ILE A 34 -1.13 3.85 -1.54
C ILE A 34 -0.03 4.88 -1.58
N SER A 35 0.17 5.52 -2.74
CA SER A 35 1.06 6.67 -2.90
C SER A 35 0.32 7.94 -2.47
N PRO A 36 0.61 8.53 -1.30
CA PRO A 36 -0.10 9.72 -0.84
C PRO A 36 0.29 10.95 -1.66
N THR A 37 1.48 10.91 -2.25
CA THR A 37 2.04 11.97 -3.08
C THR A 37 3.13 11.42 -4.00
N SER A 38 3.26 12.02 -5.18
CA SER A 38 4.41 11.83 -6.08
C SER A 38 5.54 12.85 -5.83
N ALA A 39 5.37 13.75 -4.86
CA ALA A 39 6.41 14.67 -4.44
C ALA A 39 7.47 13.92 -3.62
N CYS A 40 8.74 14.20 -3.87
CA CYS A 40 9.85 13.63 -3.12
C CYS A 40 10.91 14.72 -2.86
N ASN A 41 11.42 14.76 -1.63
CA ASN A 41 12.52 15.63 -1.18
C ASN A 41 13.90 15.05 -1.53
N HIS A 42 13.95 13.86 -2.15
CA HIS A 42 15.15 13.23 -2.69
C HIS A 42 15.11 13.13 -4.22
N ARG A 43 16.28 12.85 -4.81
CA ARG A 43 16.49 12.60 -6.25
C ARG A 43 17.42 11.41 -6.42
N CYS A 44 16.95 10.24 -5.99
CA CYS A 44 17.73 9.02 -6.00
C CYS A 44 17.97 8.54 -7.44
N ILE A 45 19.22 8.34 -7.84
CA ILE A 45 19.61 7.89 -9.20
C ILE A 45 19.06 6.51 -9.59
N LEU A 46 18.58 5.75 -8.60
CA LEU A 46 18.00 4.41 -8.73
C LEU A 46 16.48 4.39 -8.55
N CYS A 47 15.84 5.57 -8.51
CA CYS A 47 14.41 5.67 -8.29
C CYS A 47 13.63 5.17 -9.51
N CYS A 48 12.73 4.20 -9.31
CA CYS A 48 11.91 3.67 -10.40
C CYS A 48 10.96 4.72 -10.99
N VAL A 49 10.64 5.81 -10.27
CA VAL A 49 9.72 6.86 -10.73
C VAL A 49 10.42 8.09 -11.32
N ASP A 50 11.75 8.07 -11.49
CA ASP A 50 12.49 9.21 -12.06
C ASP A 50 12.03 9.55 -13.50
N TYR A 51 11.59 8.54 -14.27
CA TYR A 51 11.04 8.75 -15.62
C TYR A 51 9.77 9.61 -15.64
N LEU A 52 9.02 9.66 -14.52
CA LEU A 52 7.86 10.53 -14.33
C LEU A 52 8.24 11.96 -13.94
N LYS A 53 9.54 12.25 -13.83
CA LYS A 53 10.12 13.56 -13.48
C LYS A 53 9.64 14.13 -12.14
N HIS A 54 9.11 13.28 -11.25
CA HIS A 54 8.64 13.67 -9.93
C HIS A 54 7.69 14.89 -9.93
N HIS A 55 6.76 14.95 -10.89
CA HIS A 55 5.75 16.01 -10.93
C HIS A 55 4.87 15.92 -9.67
N PRO A 56 4.90 16.92 -8.77
CA PRO A 56 4.30 16.79 -7.45
C PRO A 56 2.77 16.82 -7.52
N GLN A 57 2.16 15.75 -7.05
CA GLN A 57 0.72 15.62 -6.85
C GLN A 57 0.45 15.13 -5.42
N PHE A 58 -0.66 15.53 -4.84
CA PHE A 58 -1.02 15.18 -3.46
C PHE A 58 -2.46 14.66 -3.43
N LEU A 59 -2.67 13.48 -2.86
CA LEU A 59 -4.02 13.00 -2.58
C LEU A 59 -4.68 13.87 -1.52
N SER A 60 -5.94 14.22 -1.74
CA SER A 60 -6.73 14.95 -0.76
C SER A 60 -7.03 14.08 0.46
N LYS A 61 -7.22 14.70 1.64
CA LYS A 61 -7.68 14.03 2.85
C LYS A 61 -8.90 13.14 2.59
N LYS A 62 -9.90 13.70 1.90
CA LYS A 62 -11.14 12.98 1.58
C LYS A 62 -10.84 11.68 0.80
N ASN A 63 -10.00 11.76 -0.23
CA ASN A 63 -9.68 10.58 -1.04
C ASN A 63 -8.93 9.52 -0.24
N LEU A 64 -7.97 9.92 0.62
CA LEU A 64 -7.24 8.98 1.48
C LEU A 64 -8.19 8.25 2.45
N ILE A 65 -9.06 9.01 3.14
CA ILE A 65 -10.02 8.44 4.09
C ILE A 65 -11.06 7.55 3.37
N ASP A 66 -11.58 7.98 2.23
CA ASP A 66 -12.54 7.20 1.45
C ASP A 66 -11.92 5.87 0.93
N LEU A 67 -10.66 5.91 0.49
CA LEU A 67 -9.90 4.72 0.07
C LEU A 67 -9.74 3.73 1.22
N VAL A 68 -9.19 4.18 2.35
CA VAL A 68 -8.96 3.31 3.52
C VAL A 68 -10.27 2.75 4.06
N THR A 69 -11.33 3.57 4.09
CA THR A 69 -12.68 3.12 4.47
C THR A 69 -13.21 2.04 3.51
N SER A 70 -12.96 2.18 2.21
CA SER A 70 -13.39 1.20 1.21
C SER A 70 -12.59 -0.11 1.34
N PHE A 71 -11.30 -0.03 1.60
CA PHE A 71 -10.44 -1.19 1.88
C PHE A 71 -10.90 -1.98 3.10
N ALA A 72 -11.26 -1.27 4.18
CA ALA A 72 -11.81 -1.91 5.37
C ALA A 72 -13.12 -2.66 5.07
N LYS A 73 -14.02 -2.07 4.26
CA LYS A 73 -15.31 -2.69 3.88
C LYS A 73 -15.16 -3.99 3.08
N ILE A 74 -14.16 -4.06 2.20
CA ILE A 74 -13.92 -5.24 1.34
C ILE A 74 -12.95 -6.26 1.97
N GLY A 75 -12.48 -6.01 3.20
CA GLY A 75 -11.70 -6.98 3.97
C GLY A 75 -10.18 -6.95 3.75
N VAL A 76 -9.62 -5.88 3.17
CA VAL A 76 -8.17 -5.65 3.12
C VAL A 76 -7.62 -5.65 4.55
N LYS A 77 -6.47 -6.29 4.77
CA LYS A 77 -5.91 -6.51 6.11
C LYS A 77 -4.80 -5.53 6.48
N SER A 78 -4.14 -4.97 5.48
CA SER A 78 -3.05 -4.01 5.70
C SER A 78 -2.88 -3.11 4.49
N PHE A 79 -2.31 -1.94 4.70
CA PHE A 79 -1.85 -1.08 3.62
C PHE A 79 -0.51 -0.45 3.95
N LEU A 80 0.23 -0.06 2.92
CA LEU A 80 1.48 0.67 3.00
C LEU A 80 1.29 2.06 2.39
N LEU A 81 1.70 3.10 3.12
CA LEU A 81 1.77 4.46 2.60
C LEU A 81 3.16 4.70 2.02
N ALA A 82 3.32 4.40 0.73
CA ALA A 82 4.55 4.53 -0.04
C ALA A 82 4.21 4.53 -1.55
N GLY A 83 5.22 4.74 -2.39
CA GLY A 83 5.06 4.62 -3.84
C GLY A 83 5.93 5.62 -4.59
N GLU A 84 5.30 6.64 -5.17
CA GLU A 84 5.93 7.54 -6.15
C GLU A 84 6.64 8.76 -5.51
N GLY A 85 6.64 8.87 -4.19
CA GLY A 85 7.16 10.02 -3.49
C GLY A 85 7.51 9.74 -2.02
N GLU A 86 7.93 10.78 -1.32
CA GLU A 86 8.13 10.75 0.13
C GLU A 86 6.75 10.92 0.80
N PRO A 87 6.17 9.86 1.39
CA PRO A 87 4.80 9.88 1.88
C PRO A 87 4.55 10.99 2.92
N LEU A 88 5.54 11.31 3.76
CA LEU A 88 5.39 12.32 4.82
C LEU A 88 5.31 13.76 4.30
N LEU A 89 5.53 14.00 3.00
CA LEU A 89 5.26 15.31 2.39
C LEU A 89 3.76 15.59 2.23
N ASN A 90 2.90 14.56 2.23
CA ASN A 90 1.46 14.76 2.32
C ASN A 90 1.04 14.91 3.79
N LYS A 91 0.68 16.14 4.18
CA LYS A 91 0.25 16.49 5.55
C LYS A 91 -0.93 15.66 6.10
N HIS A 92 -1.72 15.05 5.22
CA HIS A 92 -2.91 14.28 5.60
C HIS A 92 -2.60 12.82 5.95
N VAL A 93 -1.35 12.36 5.81
CA VAL A 93 -0.95 10.97 6.12
C VAL A 93 -1.06 10.61 7.60
N ALA A 94 -0.95 11.61 8.49
CA ALA A 94 -1.04 11.41 9.94
C ALA A 94 -2.47 11.56 10.51
N GLU A 95 -3.46 11.85 9.65
CA GLU A 95 -4.85 12.09 10.03
C GLU A 95 -5.74 10.85 9.84
#